data_AF-A0A318TGT8-F1
#
_entry.id   AF-A0A318TGT8-F1
#
_cell.length_a   1.000
_cell.length_b   1.000
_cell.length_c   1.000
_cell.angle_alpha   90.00
_cell.angle_beta   90.00
_cell.angle_gamma   90.00
#
_symmetry.space_group_name_H-M   'P 1'
#
loop_
_entity.id
_entity.type
_entity.pdbx_description
1 polymer ?
#
loop_
_entity_poly.entity_id
_entity_poly.type
_entity_poly.pdbx_seq_one_letter_code
_entity_poly.pdbx_strand_id
1 'polypeptide(L)'
;MYEKITIENSILYIEPHHVDTFKQWAAKMDNYSHLVKNGALSKMDSWIMAFNIWLLLLPDDDDLIIKTDESSLYYTANILIHNAFKEDSHFQNLKERNDSTPELFYLSSLYLATGLNEWILNVLEKYQLQDIIQRARYQRYFNALDGTKEQIQTFLEDQSQFVKAAVLEIREGSFSQMIKKYCDKAYFLYVDQYLSSIGQDKK
;
A
#
# COMPACT_ATOMS: atom_id res chain seq x y z
N MET A 1 10.77 -11.26 -2.28
CA MET A 1 10.87 -9.79 -2.03
C MET A 1 10.15 -9.43 -0.74
N TYR A 2 8.92 -9.92 -0.55
CA TYR A 2 8.19 -9.83 0.73
C TYR A 2 8.98 -10.36 1.94
N GLU A 3 9.90 -11.32 1.76
CA GLU A 3 10.80 -11.82 2.81
C GLU A 3 11.59 -10.74 3.56
N LYS A 4 11.88 -9.62 2.89
CA LYS A 4 12.65 -8.50 3.47
C LYS A 4 11.80 -7.56 4.31
N ILE A 5 10.48 -7.74 4.36
CA ILE A 5 9.58 -6.92 5.17
C ILE A 5 9.83 -7.22 6.64
N THR A 6 9.98 -6.17 7.44
CA THR A 6 10.13 -6.20 8.89
C THR A 6 9.06 -5.31 9.53
N ILE A 7 8.97 -5.35 10.87
CA ILE A 7 8.04 -4.51 11.64
C ILE A 7 8.29 -3.02 11.37
N GLU A 8 9.55 -2.63 11.18
CA GLU A 8 9.97 -1.25 10.91
C GLU A 8 9.43 -0.70 9.59
N ASN A 9 8.96 -1.58 8.68
CA ASN A 9 8.32 -1.15 7.44
C ASN A 9 6.82 -0.80 7.62
N SER A 10 6.26 -1.02 8.80
CA SER A 10 4.89 -0.62 9.13
C SER A 10 4.82 0.85 9.54
N ILE A 11 3.81 1.56 9.06
CA ILE A 11 3.46 2.91 9.57
C ILE A 11 2.61 2.84 10.84
N LEU A 12 2.24 1.63 11.24
CA LEU A 12 1.42 1.32 12.40
C LEU A 12 2.26 0.54 13.41
N TYR A 13 1.97 0.72 14.70
CA TYR A 13 2.48 -0.17 15.73
C TYR A 13 1.84 -1.54 15.54
N ILE A 14 2.65 -2.56 15.33
CA ILE A 14 2.21 -3.92 15.08
C ILE A 14 3.10 -4.91 15.84
N GLU A 15 2.57 -6.09 16.07
CA GLU A 15 3.33 -7.22 16.59
C GLU A 15 4.03 -8.03 15.47
N PRO A 16 5.11 -8.79 15.80
CA PRO A 16 5.82 -9.62 14.82
C PRO A 16 4.93 -10.60 14.06
N HIS A 17 3.90 -11.15 14.70
CA HIS A 17 3.01 -12.14 14.10
C HIS A 17 2.26 -11.59 12.87
N HIS A 18 2.03 -10.27 12.79
CA HIS A 18 1.42 -9.64 11.61
C HIS A 18 2.33 -9.75 10.38
N VAL A 19 3.64 -9.51 10.56
CA VAL A 19 4.64 -9.66 9.49
C VAL A 19 4.71 -11.12 9.05
N ASP A 20 4.76 -12.04 10.00
CA ASP A 20 4.82 -13.48 9.72
C ASP A 20 3.58 -13.95 8.96
N THR A 21 2.39 -13.50 9.38
CA THR A 21 1.12 -13.82 8.72
C THR A 21 1.09 -13.30 7.29
N PHE A 22 1.52 -12.05 7.06
CA PHE A 22 1.61 -11.52 5.70
C PHE A 22 2.59 -12.32 4.82
N LYS A 23 3.76 -12.70 5.37
CA LYS A 23 4.74 -13.52 4.64
C LYS A 23 4.20 -14.92 4.33
N GLN A 24 3.44 -15.52 5.24
CA GLN A 24 2.77 -16.80 5.01
C GLN A 24 1.74 -16.70 3.88
N TRP A 25 0.92 -15.65 3.85
CA TRP A 25 0.01 -15.39 2.73
C TRP A 25 0.77 -15.21 1.42
N ALA A 26 1.86 -14.44 1.44
CA ALA A 26 2.68 -14.23 0.25
C ALA A 26 3.34 -15.51 -0.27
N ALA A 27 3.80 -16.40 0.62
CA ALA A 27 4.31 -17.70 0.23
C ALA A 27 3.21 -18.63 -0.31
N LYS A 28 2.03 -18.67 0.34
CA LYS A 28 0.87 -19.47 -0.09
C LYS A 28 0.34 -19.05 -1.47
N MET A 29 0.44 -17.75 -1.79
CA MET A 29 -0.15 -17.13 -2.97
C MET A 29 0.92 -16.51 -3.90
N ASP A 30 2.13 -17.10 -3.93
CA ASP A 30 3.28 -16.53 -4.66
C ASP A 30 3.05 -16.39 -6.17
N ASN A 31 2.16 -17.20 -6.76
CA ASN A 31 1.76 -17.05 -8.15
C ASN A 31 1.14 -15.67 -8.46
N TYR A 32 0.65 -14.96 -7.44
CA TYR A 32 0.13 -13.59 -7.55
C TYR A 32 1.17 -12.49 -7.25
N SER A 33 2.43 -12.85 -6.92
CA SER A 33 3.53 -11.89 -6.68
C SER A 33 3.81 -10.95 -7.86
N HIS A 34 3.40 -11.33 -9.07
CA HIS A 34 3.53 -10.51 -10.28
C HIS A 34 2.57 -9.30 -10.30
N LEU A 35 1.52 -9.30 -9.46
CA LEU A 35 0.57 -8.20 -9.35
C LEU A 35 1.23 -6.94 -8.80
N VAL A 36 2.25 -7.07 -7.94
CA VAL A 36 3.02 -5.94 -7.40
C VAL A 36 3.98 -5.40 -8.47
N LYS A 37 3.69 -4.19 -8.96
CA LYS A 37 4.47 -3.54 -10.04
C LYS A 37 5.26 -2.34 -9.54
N ASN A 38 6.26 -1.94 -10.34
CA ASN A 38 6.94 -0.66 -10.18
C ASN A 38 5.99 0.49 -10.58
N GLY A 39 6.29 1.69 -10.08
CA GLY A 39 5.59 2.93 -10.40
C GLY A 39 6.51 4.11 -10.13
N ALA A 40 6.07 5.06 -9.31
CA ALA A 40 6.93 6.14 -8.81
C ALA A 40 8.05 5.59 -7.91
N LEU A 41 7.72 4.62 -7.07
CA LEU A 41 8.62 3.99 -6.11
C LEU A 41 9.02 2.58 -6.57
N SER A 42 10.04 2.03 -5.90
CA SER A 42 10.58 0.71 -6.23
C SER A 42 9.57 -0.42 -5.98
N LYS A 43 9.82 -1.59 -6.60
CA LYS A 43 9.05 -2.81 -6.32
C LYS A 43 9.09 -3.21 -4.84
N MET A 44 10.20 -2.94 -4.14
CA MET A 44 10.30 -3.22 -2.71
C MET A 44 9.37 -2.30 -1.91
N ASP A 45 9.36 -1.00 -2.23
CA ASP A 45 8.43 -0.06 -1.59
C ASP A 45 6.97 -0.44 -1.89
N SER A 46 6.69 -0.97 -3.08
CA SER A 46 5.36 -1.46 -3.44
C SER A 46 4.94 -2.68 -2.60
N TRP A 47 5.87 -3.57 -2.25
CA TRP A 47 5.61 -4.66 -1.31
C TRP A 47 5.35 -4.15 0.11
N ILE A 48 6.05 -3.11 0.54
CA ILE A 48 5.82 -2.46 1.83
C ILE A 48 4.44 -1.75 1.83
N MET A 49 4.05 -1.10 0.73
CA MET A 49 2.70 -0.55 0.56
C MET A 49 1.64 -1.66 0.67
N ALA A 50 1.84 -2.80 0.00
CA ALA A 50 0.91 -3.92 0.06
C ALA A 50 0.75 -4.41 1.50
N PHE A 51 1.84 -4.55 2.25
CA PHE A 51 1.78 -4.91 3.65
C PHE A 51 0.98 -3.91 4.49
N ASN A 52 1.26 -2.61 4.36
CA ASN A 52 0.53 -1.58 5.11
C ASN A 52 -0.96 -1.49 4.73
N ILE A 53 -1.31 -1.72 3.45
CA ILE A 53 -2.71 -1.77 3.00
C ILE A 53 -3.39 -3.04 3.50
N TRP A 54 -2.70 -4.18 3.54
CA TRP A 54 -3.23 -5.41 4.10
C TRP A 54 -3.59 -5.24 5.58
N LEU A 55 -2.71 -4.62 6.37
CA LEU A 55 -3.00 -4.28 7.77
C LEU A 55 -4.25 -3.41 7.92
N LEU A 56 -4.51 -2.48 6.98
CA LEU A 56 -5.71 -1.64 6.99
C LEU A 56 -7.02 -2.40 6.69
N LEU A 57 -6.92 -3.49 5.92
CA LEU A 57 -8.05 -4.33 5.54
C LEU A 57 -8.42 -5.32 6.65
N LEU A 58 -7.52 -5.61 7.59
CA LEU A 58 -7.81 -6.51 8.70
C LEU A 58 -8.96 -5.96 9.58
N PRO A 59 -9.78 -6.85 10.18
CA PRO A 59 -10.79 -6.46 11.15
C PRO A 59 -10.21 -5.61 12.29
N ASP A 60 -10.98 -4.67 12.81
CA ASP A 60 -10.51 -3.76 13.87
C ASP A 60 -10.29 -4.46 15.22
N ASP A 61 -10.73 -5.72 15.35
CA ASP A 61 -10.57 -6.56 16.54
C ASP A 61 -9.23 -7.33 16.59
N ASP A 62 -8.44 -7.32 15.52
CA ASP A 62 -7.11 -7.93 15.51
C ASP A 62 -6.14 -7.03 16.30
N ASP A 63 -5.57 -7.60 17.37
CA ASP A 63 -4.74 -7.00 18.41
C ASP A 63 -3.93 -5.73 18.01
N LEU A 64 -4.41 -4.58 18.50
CA LEU A 64 -3.65 -3.36 18.81
C LEU A 64 -2.77 -2.79 17.67
N ILE A 65 -3.39 -2.45 16.54
CA ILE A 65 -2.82 -1.54 15.55
C ILE A 65 -2.92 -0.08 16.05
N ILE A 66 -1.90 0.40 16.78
CA ILE A 66 -1.84 1.80 17.28
C ILE A 66 -1.03 2.69 16.31
N LYS A 67 -1.52 3.88 15.95
CA LYS A 67 -0.73 4.86 15.18
C LYS A 67 0.48 5.32 15.99
N THR A 68 1.69 5.27 15.44
CA THR A 68 2.86 5.81 16.12
C THR A 68 3.04 7.30 15.82
N ASP A 69 3.17 8.12 16.86
CA ASP A 69 3.34 9.57 16.74
C ASP A 69 4.73 9.96 16.21
N GLU A 70 5.76 9.14 16.39
CA GLU A 70 7.13 9.48 15.97
C GLU A 70 7.39 9.26 14.47
N SER A 71 6.85 8.19 13.87
CA SER A 71 6.94 7.95 12.43
C SER A 71 6.11 8.95 11.62
N SER A 72 5.13 9.58 12.27
CA SER A 72 4.22 10.56 11.68
C SER A 72 4.89 11.84 11.19
N LEU A 73 5.97 12.23 11.88
CA LEU A 73 6.71 13.45 11.59
C LEU A 73 7.55 13.31 10.31
N TYR A 74 8.02 12.10 10.02
CA TYR A 74 8.90 11.83 8.88
C TYR A 74 8.17 11.29 7.65
N TYR A 75 7.05 10.60 7.85
CA TYR A 75 6.26 9.97 6.79
C TYR A 75 4.88 10.62 6.61
N THR A 76 4.84 11.95 6.59
CA THR A 76 3.58 12.71 6.47
C THR A 76 2.74 12.30 5.26
N ALA A 77 3.37 12.01 4.11
CA ALA A 77 2.64 11.53 2.93
C ALA A 77 1.96 10.18 3.18
N ASN A 78 2.62 9.26 3.91
CA ASN A 78 2.05 7.96 4.22
C ASN A 78 0.82 8.09 5.13
N ILE A 79 0.87 8.99 6.11
CA ILE A 79 -0.28 9.23 6.99
C ILE A 79 -1.45 9.85 6.25
N LEU A 80 -1.17 10.82 5.36
CA LEU A 80 -2.20 11.39 4.50
C LEU A 80 -2.89 10.30 3.67
N ILE A 81 -2.10 9.47 2.98
CA ILE A 81 -2.60 8.36 2.16
C ILE A 81 -3.39 7.36 3.01
N HIS A 82 -2.84 6.98 4.17
CA HIS A 82 -3.48 6.05 5.10
C HIS A 82 -4.84 6.56 5.58
N ASN A 83 -4.93 7.83 6.00
CA ASN A 83 -6.20 8.41 6.40
C ASN A 83 -7.19 8.47 5.23
N ALA A 84 -6.71 8.81 4.03
CA ALA A 84 -7.54 8.82 2.84
C ALA A 84 -8.10 7.42 2.50
N PHE A 85 -7.33 6.34 2.69
CA PHE A 85 -7.85 4.98 2.59
C PHE A 85 -8.96 4.69 3.62
N LYS A 86 -8.73 5.05 4.88
CA LYS A 86 -9.71 4.83 5.95
C LYS A 86 -11.02 5.59 5.70
N GLU A 87 -10.96 6.75 5.07
CA GLU A 87 -12.14 7.57 4.78
C GLU A 87 -12.82 7.20 3.45
N ASP A 88 -12.18 6.39 2.60
CA ASP A 88 -12.72 6.05 1.28
C ASP A 88 -13.82 4.99 1.34
N SER A 89 -14.98 5.33 0.76
CA SER A 89 -16.16 4.45 0.77
C SER A 89 -15.97 3.14 0.01
N HIS A 90 -15.17 3.11 -1.07
CA HIS A 90 -14.93 1.87 -1.82
C HIS A 90 -14.00 0.93 -1.04
N PHE A 91 -13.04 1.49 -0.30
CA PHE A 91 -12.20 0.74 0.61
C PHE A 91 -13.00 0.16 1.78
N GLN A 92 -13.85 0.97 2.44
CA GLN A 92 -14.71 0.47 3.53
C GLN A 92 -15.70 -0.59 3.03
N ASN A 93 -16.31 -0.36 1.88
CA ASN A 93 -17.21 -1.34 1.27
C ASN A 93 -16.51 -2.67 0.93
N LEU A 94 -15.19 -2.69 0.68
CA LEU A 94 -14.42 -3.92 0.52
C LEU A 94 -14.17 -4.60 1.86
N LYS A 95 -13.82 -3.83 2.89
CA LYS A 95 -13.55 -4.32 4.25
C LYS A 95 -14.79 -4.97 4.87
N GLU A 96 -15.95 -4.31 4.76
CA GLU A 96 -17.20 -4.69 5.44
C GLU A 96 -18.04 -5.74 4.70
N ARG A 97 -17.54 -6.35 3.62
CA ARG A 97 -18.35 -7.31 2.85
C ARG A 97 -18.60 -8.60 3.64
N ASN A 98 -19.79 -9.14 3.45
CA ASN A 98 -20.17 -10.44 4.03
C ASN A 98 -19.38 -11.63 3.44
N ASP A 99 -18.82 -11.48 2.24
CA ASP A 99 -18.00 -12.48 1.56
C ASP A 99 -16.50 -12.19 1.64
N SER A 100 -16.08 -11.27 2.52
CA SER A 100 -14.68 -10.96 2.78
C SER A 100 -13.94 -12.18 3.33
N THR A 101 -12.81 -12.51 2.69
CA THR A 101 -11.90 -13.58 3.12
C THR A 101 -10.48 -13.04 3.25
N PRO A 102 -9.62 -13.70 4.06
CA PRO A 102 -8.21 -13.35 4.12
C PRO A 102 -7.53 -13.33 2.75
N GLU A 103 -7.91 -14.24 1.84
CA GLU A 103 -7.43 -14.28 0.47
C GLU A 103 -7.85 -13.03 -0.34
N LEU A 104 -9.11 -12.61 -0.22
CA LEU A 104 -9.58 -11.39 -0.89
C LEU A 104 -8.81 -10.17 -0.36
N PHE A 105 -8.58 -10.07 0.95
CA PHE A 105 -7.81 -8.98 1.54
C PHE A 105 -6.36 -8.98 1.08
N TYR A 106 -5.72 -10.16 1.04
CA TYR A 106 -4.37 -10.29 0.49
C TYR A 106 -4.30 -9.84 -0.97
N LEU A 107 -5.15 -10.36 -1.85
CA LEU A 107 -5.17 -9.97 -3.28
C LEU A 107 -5.47 -8.47 -3.48
N SER A 108 -6.39 -7.93 -2.68
CA SER A 108 -6.73 -6.51 -2.70
C SER A 108 -5.54 -5.64 -2.31
N SER A 109 -4.78 -6.05 -1.31
CA SER A 109 -3.57 -5.33 -0.88
C SER A 109 -2.53 -5.22 -2.00
N LEU A 110 -2.32 -6.28 -2.79
CA LEU A 110 -1.37 -6.29 -3.90
C LEU A 110 -1.80 -5.35 -5.03
N TYR A 111 -3.09 -5.37 -5.37
CA TYR A 111 -3.65 -4.51 -6.40
C TYR A 111 -3.67 -3.04 -5.98
N LEU A 112 -4.12 -2.76 -4.75
CA LEU A 112 -4.16 -1.39 -4.22
C LEU A 112 -2.76 -0.81 -4.06
N ALA A 113 -1.75 -1.60 -3.68
CA ALA A 113 -0.36 -1.13 -3.66
C ALA A 113 0.15 -0.72 -5.03
N THR A 114 -0.18 -1.51 -6.06
CA THR A 114 0.16 -1.18 -7.44
C THR A 114 -0.59 0.06 -7.92
N GLY A 115 -1.89 0.14 -7.64
CA GLY A 115 -2.70 1.31 -7.95
C GLY A 115 -2.21 2.58 -7.28
N LEU A 116 -1.82 2.48 -6.00
CA LEU A 116 -1.24 3.57 -5.25
C LEU A 116 0.08 4.04 -5.87
N ASN A 117 0.99 3.11 -6.21
CA ASN A 117 2.27 3.47 -6.79
C ASN A 117 2.14 4.09 -8.19
N GLU A 118 1.16 3.63 -9.00
CA GLU A 118 0.79 4.27 -10.26
C GLU A 118 0.15 5.64 -10.05
N TRP A 119 -0.70 5.80 -9.05
CA TRP A 119 -1.31 7.08 -8.72
C TRP A 119 -0.27 8.10 -8.27
N ILE A 120 0.65 7.72 -7.37
CA ILE A 120 1.78 8.58 -6.96
C ILE A 120 2.55 9.05 -8.20
N LEU A 121 2.82 8.17 -9.17
CA LEU A 121 3.51 8.53 -10.40
C LEU A 121 2.73 9.59 -11.19
N ASN A 122 1.43 9.36 -11.39
CA ASN A 122 0.57 10.31 -12.10
C ASN A 122 0.50 11.67 -11.41
N VAL A 123 0.44 11.70 -10.06
CA VAL A 123 0.48 12.94 -9.28
C VAL A 123 1.81 13.66 -9.50
N LEU A 124 2.94 12.96 -9.36
CA LEU A 124 4.26 13.57 -9.55
C LEU A 124 4.43 14.11 -10.97
N GLU A 125 3.93 13.42 -11.99
CA GLU A 125 3.98 13.88 -13.38
C GLU A 125 3.08 15.10 -13.62
N LYS A 126 1.82 15.06 -13.15
CA LYS A 126 0.84 16.16 -13.31
C LYS A 126 1.35 17.47 -12.70
N TYR A 127 2.06 17.40 -11.57
CA TYR A 127 2.57 18.57 -10.85
C TYR A 127 4.04 18.89 -11.16
N GLN A 128 4.63 18.28 -12.20
CA GLN A 128 6.01 18.54 -12.65
C GLN A 128 7.07 18.28 -11.56
N LEU A 129 6.90 17.22 -10.80
CA LEU A 129 7.79 16.78 -9.73
C LEU A 129 8.69 15.61 -10.17
N GLN A 130 9.17 15.62 -11.43
CA GLN A 130 9.90 14.49 -12.00
C GLN A 130 11.24 14.20 -11.31
N ASP A 131 11.86 15.22 -10.71
CA ASP A 131 13.09 15.06 -9.95
C ASP A 131 12.90 14.13 -8.75
N ILE A 132 11.72 14.15 -8.12
CA ILE A 132 11.34 13.24 -7.03
C ILE A 132 11.30 11.79 -7.56
N ILE A 133 10.71 11.57 -8.74
CA ILE A 133 10.66 10.24 -9.36
C ILE A 133 12.07 9.70 -9.60
N GLN A 134 12.98 10.54 -10.10
CA GLN A 134 14.36 10.14 -10.36
C GLN A 134 15.08 9.74 -9.08
N ARG A 135 14.93 10.50 -7.99
CA ARG A 135 15.52 10.17 -6.69
C ARG A 135 14.92 8.91 -6.08
N ALA A 136 13.59 8.76 -6.13
CA ALA A 136 12.87 7.61 -5.58
C ALA A 136 13.22 6.27 -6.23
N ARG A 137 13.81 6.26 -7.43
CA ARG A 137 14.33 5.03 -8.06
C ARG A 137 15.57 4.47 -7.36
N TYR A 138 16.36 5.34 -6.73
CA TYR A 138 17.63 4.98 -6.10
C TYR A 138 17.56 4.97 -4.57
N GLN A 139 16.61 5.71 -4.00
CA GLN A 139 16.37 5.75 -2.57
C GLN A 139 15.24 4.79 -2.18
N ARG A 140 15.43 4.06 -1.08
CA ARG A 140 14.34 3.26 -0.48
C ARG A 140 13.48 4.20 0.33
N TYR A 141 12.27 4.46 -0.15
CA TYR A 141 11.37 5.45 0.43
C TYR A 141 11.06 5.15 1.91
N PHE A 142 10.76 3.88 2.24
CA PHE A 142 10.43 3.47 3.61
C PHE A 142 11.66 3.33 4.53
N ASN A 143 12.87 3.54 4.00
CA ASN A 143 14.12 3.53 4.76
C ASN A 143 14.90 4.86 4.55
N ALA A 144 14.21 5.93 4.17
CA ALA A 144 14.87 7.18 3.79
C ALA A 144 15.62 7.85 4.97
N LEU A 145 15.25 7.51 6.21
CA LEU A 145 15.87 8.02 7.43
C LEU A 145 17.23 7.38 7.75
N ASP A 146 17.59 6.29 7.08
CA ASP A 146 18.92 5.65 7.22
C ASP A 146 20.02 6.42 6.46
N GLY A 147 19.65 7.48 5.74
CA GLY A 147 20.54 8.27 4.90
C GLY A 147 21.38 9.30 5.66
N THR A 148 22.21 10.03 4.90
CA THR A 148 22.90 11.22 5.43
C THR A 148 21.90 12.33 5.75
N LYS A 149 22.31 13.30 6.58
CA LYS A 149 21.49 14.48 6.91
C LYS A 149 20.94 15.20 5.67
N GLU A 150 21.75 15.31 4.61
CA GLU A 150 21.36 15.94 3.34
C GLU A 150 20.32 15.12 2.57
N GLN A 151 20.46 13.79 2.59
CA GLN A 151 19.49 12.87 2.00
C GLN A 151 18.15 12.94 2.74
N ILE A 152 18.19 12.97 4.08
CA ILE A 152 17.00 13.11 4.93
C ILE A 152 16.31 14.45 4.65
N GLN A 153 17.07 15.56 4.58
CA GLN A 153 16.52 16.87 4.28
C GLN A 153 15.82 16.90 2.91
N THR A 154 16.48 16.36 1.88
CA THR A 154 15.92 16.27 0.53
C THR A 154 14.64 15.43 0.51
N PHE A 155 14.64 14.30 1.24
CA PHE A 155 13.47 13.46 1.38
C PHE A 155 12.29 14.21 2.03
N LEU A 156 12.53 14.98 3.09
CA LEU A 156 11.48 15.76 3.75
C LEU A 156 10.93 16.88 2.85
N GLU A 157 11.77 17.49 2.02
CA GLU A 157 11.34 18.47 1.01
C GLU A 157 10.47 17.82 -0.07
N ASP A 158 10.87 16.64 -0.54
CA ASP A 158 10.11 15.84 -1.51
C ASP A 158 8.75 15.42 -0.94
N GLN A 159 8.71 14.97 0.33
CA GLN A 159 7.48 14.66 1.07
C GLN A 159 6.54 15.88 1.08
N SER A 160 7.05 17.06 1.42
CA SER A 160 6.24 18.28 1.51
C SER A 160 5.64 18.67 0.16
N GLN A 161 6.42 18.57 -0.91
CA GLN A 161 5.95 18.87 -2.27
C GLN A 161 4.88 17.87 -2.72
N PHE A 162 5.11 16.58 -2.51
CA PHE A 162 4.16 15.54 -2.83
C PHE A 162 2.86 15.68 -2.03
N VAL A 163 2.92 15.95 -0.72
CA VAL A 163 1.73 16.14 0.14
C VAL A 163 0.83 17.25 -0.41
N LYS A 164 1.40 18.37 -0.85
CA LYS A 164 0.61 19.48 -1.42
C LYS A 164 -0.17 19.04 -2.66
N ALA A 165 0.46 18.30 -3.56
CA ALA A 165 -0.17 17.77 -4.77
C ALA A 165 -1.21 16.69 -4.42
N ALA A 166 -0.85 15.74 -3.56
CA ALA A 166 -1.71 14.65 -3.12
C ALA A 166 -3.01 15.14 -2.46
N VAL A 167 -2.96 16.18 -1.63
CA VAL A 167 -4.17 16.77 -1.01
C VAL A 167 -5.15 17.28 -2.07
N LEU A 168 -4.67 17.89 -3.15
CA LEU A 168 -5.53 18.35 -4.25
C LEU A 168 -6.16 17.16 -4.98
N GLU A 169 -5.37 16.15 -5.31
CA GLU A 169 -5.82 14.94 -6.01
C GLU A 169 -6.83 14.11 -5.21
N ILE A 170 -6.63 14.02 -3.88
CA ILE A 170 -7.59 13.38 -2.97
C ILE A 170 -8.92 14.14 -2.99
N ARG A 171 -8.89 15.49 -2.94
CA ARG A 171 -10.10 16.33 -3.00
C ARG A 171 -10.80 16.28 -4.36
N GLU A 172 -10.05 16.21 -5.45
CA GLU A 172 -10.57 16.07 -6.82
C GLU A 172 -11.09 14.65 -7.12
N GLY A 173 -10.84 13.70 -6.22
CA GLY A 173 -11.41 12.34 -6.27
C GLY A 173 -10.62 11.34 -7.11
N SER A 174 -9.45 11.71 -7.65
CA SER A 174 -8.62 10.78 -8.45
C SER A 174 -8.12 9.61 -7.61
N PHE A 175 -7.87 9.85 -6.32
CA PHE A 175 -7.50 8.83 -5.36
C PHE A 175 -8.62 7.80 -5.14
N SER A 176 -9.86 8.25 -4.92
CA SER A 176 -11.03 7.38 -4.74
C SER A 176 -11.33 6.55 -6.00
N GLN A 177 -11.19 7.16 -7.18
CA GLN A 177 -11.30 6.45 -8.46
C GLN A 177 -10.23 5.35 -8.61
N MET A 178 -9.00 5.61 -8.16
CA MET A 178 -7.94 4.60 -8.12
C MET A 178 -8.33 3.44 -7.19
N ILE A 179 -8.78 3.74 -5.96
CA ILE A 179 -9.21 2.71 -5.00
C ILE A 179 -10.31 1.84 -5.63
N LYS A 180 -11.38 2.45 -6.13
CA LYS A 180 -12.49 1.74 -6.77
C LYS A 180 -11.99 0.79 -7.85
N LYS A 181 -11.21 1.30 -8.80
CA LYS A 181 -10.68 0.53 -9.93
C LYS A 181 -9.90 -0.69 -9.46
N TYR A 182 -9.08 -0.55 -8.43
CA TYR A 182 -8.20 -1.62 -7.95
C TYR A 182 -8.91 -2.59 -6.99
N CYS A 183 -9.88 -2.14 -6.21
CA CYS A 183 -10.81 -3.01 -5.50
C CYS A 183 -11.62 -3.88 -6.48
N ASP A 184 -12.18 -3.28 -7.54
CA ASP A 184 -12.94 -4.01 -8.56
C ASP A 184 -12.06 -5.09 -9.24
N LYS A 185 -10.83 -4.74 -9.62
CA LYS A 185 -9.86 -5.70 -10.19
C LYS A 185 -9.54 -6.86 -9.23
N ALA A 186 -9.34 -6.56 -7.95
CA ALA A 186 -9.06 -7.58 -6.95
C ALA A 186 -10.24 -8.53 -6.77
N TYR A 187 -11.46 -7.98 -6.73
CA TYR A 187 -12.67 -8.77 -6.60
C TYR A 187 -12.90 -9.68 -7.82
N PHE A 188 -12.76 -9.16 -9.04
CA PHE A 188 -12.88 -9.99 -10.25
C PHE A 188 -11.82 -11.08 -10.30
N LEU A 189 -10.57 -10.78 -9.94
CA LEU A 189 -9.52 -11.81 -9.84
C LEU A 189 -9.91 -12.91 -8.84
N TYR A 190 -10.41 -12.52 -7.67
CA TYR A 190 -10.80 -13.43 -6.61
C TYR A 190 -11.96 -14.34 -7.03
N VAL A 191 -13.03 -13.77 -7.59
CA VAL A 191 -14.21 -14.53 -8.02
C VAL A 191 -13.91 -15.39 -9.24
N ASP A 192 -13.31 -14.81 -10.28
CA ASP A 192 -13.21 -15.47 -11.58
C ASP A 192 -12.08 -16.50 -11.64
N GLN A 193 -10.97 -16.23 -10.94
CA GLN A 193 -9.77 -17.07 -11.04
C GLN A 193 -9.53 -17.88 -9.76
N TYR A 194 -9.56 -17.25 -8.60
CA TYR A 194 -9.20 -17.91 -7.35
C TYR A 194 -10.26 -18.90 -6.86
N LEU A 195 -11.52 -18.47 -6.76
CA LEU A 195 -12.61 -19.37 -6.34
C LEU A 195 -12.86 -20.47 -7.38
N SER A 196 -12.77 -20.15 -8.66
CA SER A 196 -12.89 -21.12 -9.77
C SER A 196 -11.83 -22.22 -9.71
N SER A 197 -10.57 -21.88 -9.38
CA SER A 197 -9.50 -22.90 -9.27
C SER A 197 -9.71 -23.84 -8.09
N ILE A 198 -10.18 -23.33 -6.95
CA ILE A 198 -10.42 -24.16 -5.75
C ILE A 198 -11.66 -25.04 -5.91
N GLY A 199 -12.66 -24.59 -6.68
CA GLY A 199 -13.84 -25.38 -7.01
C GLY A 199 -13.56 -26.58 -7.92
N GLN A 200 -12.46 -26.55 -8.68
CA GLN A 200 -12.05 -27.65 -9.56
C GLN A 200 -11.30 -28.77 -8.83
N ASP A 201 -10.62 -28.47 -7.71
CA ASP A 201 -9.93 -29.47 -6.88
C ASP A 201 -10.87 -30.33 -6.00
N LYS A 202 -12.19 -30.07 -6.05
CA LYS A 202 -13.22 -30.80 -5.28
C LYS A 202 -14.09 -31.77 -6.11
N LYS A 203 -13.67 -32.13 -7.33
CA LYS A 203 -14.31 -33.16 -8.17
C LYS A 203 -13.33 -34.28 -8.48
#